data_AF-A0AAC9SPA0-F1
#
_entry.id   AF-A0AAC9SPA0-F1
#
_cell.length_a   1.000
_cell.length_b   1.000
_cell.length_c   1.000
_cell.angle_alpha   90.00
_cell.angle_beta   90.00
_cell.angle_gamma   90.00
#
_symmetry.space_group_name_H-M   'P 1'
#
loop_
_entity.id
_entity.type
_entity.pdbx_description
1 polymer ?
#
loop_
_entity_poly.entity_id
_entity_poly.type
_entity_poly.pdbx_seq_one_letter_code
_entity_poly.pdbx_strand_id
1 'polypeptide(L)' 'MTDQPDPVVRKTVSLPTSIWKRIEDFQFDHRVKRDSQAIRQLVELGLDAAKESSPADQDKP' A
#
# COMPACT_ATOMS: atom_id res chain seq x y z
N MET A 1 -22.38 2.66 -17.59
CA MET A 1 -21.11 2.85 -16.86
C MET A 1 -20.14 1.86 -17.45
N THR A 2 -19.07 2.34 -18.09
CA THR A 2 -18.14 1.49 -18.82
C THR A 2 -17.31 0.70 -17.82
N ASP A 3 -17.58 -0.60 -17.70
CA ASP A 3 -16.89 -1.56 -16.83
C ASP A 3 -15.51 -1.91 -17.42
N GLN A 4 -14.65 -0.90 -17.55
CA GLN A 4 -13.31 -1.08 -18.08
C GLN A 4 -12.38 -1.38 -16.90
N PRO A 5 -11.69 -2.54 -16.87
CA PRO A 5 -10.84 -2.91 -15.75
C PRO A 5 -9.69 -1.90 -15.60
N ASP A 6 -9.39 -1.52 -14.37
CA ASP A 6 -8.29 -0.61 -14.08
C ASP A 6 -6.96 -1.17 -14.61
N PRO A 7 -6.21 -0.41 -15.43
CA PRO A 7 -5.01 -0.92 -16.06
C PRO A 7 -3.90 -1.15 -15.03
N VAL A 8 -3.27 -2.34 -15.08
CA VAL A 8 -2.14 -2.67 -14.21
C VAL A 8 -0.89 -1.94 -14.69
N VAL A 9 -0.34 -1.06 -13.85
CA VAL A 9 0.92 -0.37 -14.09
C VAL A 9 2.05 -1.07 -13.32
N ARG A 10 3.15 -1.40 -14.01
CA ARG A 10 4.35 -1.96 -13.38
C ARG A 10 5.39 -0.86 -13.14
N LYS A 11 5.89 -0.78 -11.91
CA LYS A 11 6.95 0.14 -11.49
C LYS A 11 7.98 -0.63 -10.66
N THR A 12 9.22 -0.15 -10.67
CA THR A 12 10.32 -0.68 -9.85
C THR A 12 10.70 0.38 -8.83
N VAL A 13 10.91 -0.02 -7.58
CA VAL A 13 11.35 0.84 -6.49
C VAL A 13 12.51 0.17 -5.75
N SER A 14 13.41 0.97 -5.21
CA SER A 14 14.47 0.49 -4.33
C SER A 14 14.06 0.71 -2.88
N LEU A 15 14.22 -0.31 -2.05
CA LEU A 15 13.89 -0.26 -0.61
C LEU A 15 15.10 -0.72 0.21
N PRO A 16 15.31 -0.15 1.41
CA PRO A 16 16.27 -0.70 2.35
C PRO A 16 15.93 -2.16 2.70
N THR A 17 16.95 -2.98 2.94
CA THR A 17 16.78 -4.40 3.33
C THR A 17 15.95 -4.56 4.61
N SER A 18 16.05 -3.61 5.54
CA SER A 18 15.24 -3.60 6.76
C SER A 18 13.74 -3.44 6.50
N ILE A 19 13.36 -2.66 5.48
CA ILE A 19 11.96 -2.51 5.06
C ILE A 19 11.49 -3.77 4.35
N TRP A 20 12.35 -4.34 3.50
CA TRP A 20 12.04 -5.59 2.80
C TRP A 20 11.73 -6.73 3.78
N LYS A 21 12.54 -6.90 4.82
CA LYS A 21 12.30 -7.90 5.87
C LYS A 21 10.94 -7.73 6.54
N ARG A 22 10.51 -6.49 6.82
CA ARG A 22 9.18 -6.22 7.38
C ARG A 22 8.03 -6.60 6.44
N ILE A 23 8.25 -6.51 5.12
CA ILE A 23 7.28 -6.96 4.12
C ILE A 23 7.20 -8.50 4.12
N GLU A 24 8.33 -9.20 4.25
CA GLU A 24 8.37 -10.67 4.38
C GLU A 24 7.68 -11.15 5.67
N ASP A 25 7.91 -10.46 6.79
CA ASP A 25 7.22 -10.74 8.05
C ASP A 25 5.69 -10.57 7.87
N PHE A 26 5.25 -9.47 7.23
CA PHE A 26 3.84 -9.25 6.91
C PHE A 26 3.25 -10.36 6.02
N GLN A 27 4.01 -10.84 5.03
CA GLN A 27 3.60 -11.96 4.18
C GLN A 27 3.36 -13.23 4.98
N PHE A 28 4.27 -13.55 5.89
CA PHE A 28 4.16 -14.73 6.74
C PHE A 28 2.91 -14.66 7.62
N ASP A 29 2.71 -13.54 8.30
CA ASP A 29 1.57 -13.31 9.20
C ASP A 29 0.22 -13.37 8.47
N HIS A 30 0.14 -12.78 7.28
CA HIS A 30 -1.08 -12.70 6.49
C HIS A 30 -1.24 -13.84 5.48
N ARG A 31 -0.31 -14.80 5.47
CA ARG A 31 -0.24 -15.95 4.55
C ARG A 31 -0.30 -15.55 3.07
N VAL A 32 0.34 -14.43 2.74
CA VAL A 32 0.42 -13.88 1.38
C VAL A 32 1.63 -14.48 0.66
N LYS A 33 1.42 -15.07 -0.51
CA LYS A 33 2.47 -15.80 -1.25
C LYS A 33 3.30 -14.96 -2.21
N ARG A 34 2.86 -13.74 -2.53
CA ARG A 34 3.47 -12.89 -3.57
C ARG A 34 3.82 -11.53 -3.02
N ASP A 35 5.02 -11.06 -3.31
CA ASP A 35 5.51 -9.76 -2.86
C ASP A 35 4.62 -8.63 -3.35
N SER A 36 4.22 -8.68 -4.63
CA SER A 36 3.32 -7.69 -5.21
C SER A 36 1.97 -7.60 -4.51
N GLN A 37 1.45 -8.71 -3.99
CA GLN A 37 0.20 -8.72 -3.23
C GLN A 37 0.39 -8.09 -1.84
N ALA A 38 1.48 -8.44 -1.14
CA ALA A 38 1.77 -7.87 0.17
C ALA A 38 2.05 -6.37 0.09
N ILE A 39 2.89 -5.97 -0.87
CA ILE A 39 3.20 -4.55 -1.13
C ILE A 39 1.91 -3.79 -1.46
N ARG A 40 1.03 -4.33 -2.29
CA ARG A 40 -0.25 -3.69 -2.60
C ARG A 40 -1.10 -3.46 -1.35
N GLN A 41 -1.28 -4.50 -0.51
CA GLN A 41 -2.06 -4.37 0.72
C GLN A 41 -1.45 -3.36 1.69
N LEU A 42 -0.13 -3.38 1.87
CA LEU A 42 0.58 -2.42 2.72
C LEU A 42 0.45 -0.98 2.21
N VAL A 43 0.50 -0.77 0.89
CA VAL A 43 0.30 0.54 0.28
C VAL A 43 -1.14 1.02 0.46
N GLU A 44 -2.14 0.15 0.25
CA GLU A 44 -3.56 0.48 0.48
C GLU A 44 -3.81 0.88 1.95
N LEU A 45 -3.31 0.09 2.91
CA LEU A 45 -3.39 0.39 4.34
C LEU A 45 -2.70 1.72 4.69
N GLY A 46 -1.51 1.97 4.13
CA GLY A 46 -0.78 3.22 4.36
C GLY A 46 -1.49 4.45 3.78
N LEU A 47 -2.10 4.31 2.59
CA LEU A 47 -2.87 5.39 1.96
C LEU A 47 -4.15 5.70 2.75
N ASP A 48 -4.83 4.69 3.27
CA ASP A 48 -6.04 4.90 4.08
C ASP A 48 -5.72 5.54 5.43
N ALA A 49 -4.67 5.07 6.12
CA ALA A 49 -4.18 5.69 7.35
C ALA A 49 -3.71 7.14 7.14
N ALA A 50 -3.10 7.46 6.00
CA ALA A 50 -2.67 8.81 5.66
C ALA A 50 -3.84 9.77 5.44
N LYS A 51 -4.98 9.29 4.90
CA LYS A 51 -6.21 10.09 4.78
C LYS A 51 -6.78 10.42 6.15
N GLU A 52 -6.85 9.43 7.05
CA GLU A 52 -7.35 9.61 8.42
C GLU A 52 -6.46 10.56 9.24
N SER A 53 -5.16 10.59 8.94
CA SER A 53 -4.18 11.43 9.63
C SER A 53 -4.06 12.84 9.06
N SER A 54 -4.75 13.18 7.96
CA SER A 54 -4.68 14.51 7.34
C SER A 54 -5.65 15.48 8.03
N PRO A 55 -5.17 16.52 8.75
CA PRO A 55 -6.01 17.50 9.46
C PRO A 55 -6.59 18.57 8.51
N ALA A 56 -6.97 18.21 7.28
CA ALA A 56 -7.47 19.16 6.29
C ALA A 56 -8.93 19.62 6.52
N ASP A 57 -9.54 19.24 7.65
CA ASP A 57 -10.91 19.63 8.04
C ASP A 57 -10.96 20.51 9.31
N GLN A 58 -9.82 21.07 9.76
CA GLN A 58 -9.77 21.99 10.93
C GLN A 58 -9.35 23.43 10.61
N ASP A 59 -9.37 23.87 9.36
CA ASP A 59 -9.20 25.29 9.05
C ASP A 59 -9.99 25.69 7.80
N LYS A 60 -11.25 26.06 8.02
CA LYS A 60 -12.01 26.88 7.08
C LYS A 60 -12.55 28.10 7.84
N PRO A 61 -12.07 29.32 7.57
CA PRO A 61 -12.68 30.54 8.07
C PRO A 61 -14.06 30.80 7.42
#